data_AF-A0A672PNW1-F1
#
_entry.id   AF-A0A672PNW1-F1
#
_cell.length_a   1.000
_cell.length_b   1.000
_cell.length_c   1.000
_cell.angle_alpha   90.00
_cell.angle_beta   90.00
_cell.angle_gamma   90.00
#
_symmetry.space_group_name_H-M   'P 1'
#
loop_
_entity.id
_entity.type
_entity.pdbx_description
1 polymer ?
#
loop_
_entity_poly.entity_id
_entity_poly.type
_entity_poly.pdbx_seq_one_letter_code
_entity_poly.pdbx_strand_id
1 'polypeptide(L)'
;LESPLSEACPFGIDLGTTYSCVGVFLHGKVEIIANDRGNRTTPSYVAFTDTERLIGDAAKNQAAMNPNNTIFDAKRLTGRKFNDPVVQSDMKLWPFKVICEDGKPKVQVEYKGETKTFYPEEISSMVLVKMREIAEAYLGQRVNNAIITVPVYFNDSQRQATKDVGVIAGLNDAEKYKAEDEAQTEKIAAKNALESYAFNMKNSVEDEKLKGKISEEEKKKVIDKCKEVITWLENNQLAEKEEYEQIYLKCKTSDSLYLSL
;
A
#
# COMPACT_ATOMS: atom_id res chain seq x y z
N LEU A 1 -20.59 8.15 -23.13
CA LEU A 1 -19.64 7.07 -22.81
C LEU A 1 -18.67 7.64 -21.79
N GLU A 2 -19.05 7.59 -20.52
CA GLU A 2 -18.09 7.83 -19.43
C GLU A 2 -17.02 6.74 -19.56
N SER A 3 -15.74 7.13 -19.56
CA SER A 3 -14.66 6.16 -19.45
C SER A 3 -14.87 5.37 -18.16
N PRO A 4 -14.51 4.08 -18.09
CA PRO A 4 -14.45 3.41 -16.80
C PRO A 4 -13.60 4.31 -15.91
N LEU A 5 -14.16 4.73 -14.76
CA LEU A 5 -13.42 5.42 -13.72
C LEU A 5 -12.14 4.61 -13.53
N SER A 6 -10.98 5.17 -13.91
CA SER A 6 -9.71 4.50 -13.67
C SER A 6 -9.71 4.14 -12.19
N GLU A 7 -9.62 2.85 -11.87
CA GLU A 7 -9.59 2.40 -10.48
C GLU A 7 -8.58 3.27 -9.73
N ALA A 8 -9.04 3.99 -8.71
CA ALA A 8 -8.23 4.96 -8.01
C ALA A 8 -6.99 4.23 -7.49
N CYS A 9 -5.80 4.61 -8.00
CA CYS A 9 -4.53 3.95 -7.68
C CYS A 9 -4.39 3.84 -6.15
N PRO A 10 -4.35 2.61 -5.61
CA PRO A 10 -4.19 2.44 -4.17
C PRO A 10 -2.83 2.98 -3.74
N PHE A 11 -2.78 3.57 -2.55
CA PHE A 11 -1.56 4.16 -2.00
C PHE A 11 -1.20 3.51 -0.66
N GLY A 12 0.09 3.42 -0.39
CA GLY A 12 0.63 2.88 0.85
C GLY A 12 0.92 3.98 1.85
N ILE A 13 0.52 3.79 3.10
CA ILE A 13 0.80 4.71 4.20
C ILE A 13 1.58 3.96 5.27
N ASP A 14 2.77 4.46 5.58
CA ASP A 14 3.44 4.14 6.83
C ASP A 14 2.98 5.13 7.90
N LEU A 15 2.06 4.71 8.77
CA LEU A 15 1.56 5.53 9.87
C LEU A 15 2.52 5.39 11.06
N GLY A 16 3.69 6.02 11.03
CA GLY A 16 4.67 5.86 12.11
C GLY A 16 4.34 6.66 13.37
N THR A 17 5.00 6.31 14.48
CA THR A 17 4.80 6.95 15.80
C THR A 17 5.17 8.44 15.78
N THR A 18 6.31 8.77 15.16
CA THR A 18 6.86 10.14 15.14
C THR A 18 6.74 10.80 13.76
N TYR A 19 6.87 10.00 12.69
CA TYR A 19 6.70 10.45 11.32
C TYR A 19 5.88 9.44 10.55
N SER A 20 5.11 9.93 9.60
CA SER A 20 4.38 9.14 8.62
C SER A 20 4.92 9.38 7.22
N CYS A 21 4.74 8.39 6.35
CA CYS A 21 5.18 8.42 4.97
C CYS A 21 4.04 7.93 4.07
N VAL A 22 3.98 8.45 2.85
CA VAL A 22 3.01 8.02 1.85
C VAL A 22 3.71 7.71 0.53
N GLY A 23 3.33 6.61 -0.09
CA GLY A 23 3.91 6.14 -1.35
C GLY A 23 2.87 5.54 -2.28
N VAL A 24 3.18 5.53 -3.57
CA VAL A 24 2.33 4.98 -4.64
C VAL A 24 3.15 4.05 -5.52
N PHE A 25 2.50 3.07 -6.12
CA PHE A 25 3.13 2.22 -7.13
C PHE A 25 2.64 2.64 -8.52
N LEU A 26 3.53 3.27 -9.29
CA LEU A 26 3.21 3.79 -10.63
C LEU A 26 4.29 3.35 -11.61
N HIS A 27 3.88 2.93 -12.81
CA HIS A 27 4.79 2.55 -13.89
C HIS A 27 5.86 1.50 -13.48
N GLY A 28 5.46 0.51 -12.68
CA GLY A 28 6.35 -0.58 -12.26
C GLY A 28 7.34 -0.22 -11.14
N LYS A 29 7.20 0.94 -10.50
CA LYS A 29 8.08 1.37 -9.40
C LYS A 29 7.31 2.00 -8.25
N VAL A 30 7.87 1.89 -7.05
CA VAL A 30 7.39 2.61 -5.86
C VAL A 30 7.94 4.05 -5.90
N GLU A 31 7.07 5.03 -5.70
CA GLU A 31 7.42 6.43 -5.54
C GLU A 31 7.00 6.90 -4.14
N ILE A 32 7.94 7.47 -3.37
CA ILE A 32 7.66 8.10 -2.08
C ILE A 32 7.37 9.57 -2.31
N ILE A 33 6.18 10.01 -1.90
CA ILE A 33 5.65 11.33 -2.21
C ILE A 33 6.18 12.35 -1.21
N ALA A 34 6.65 13.48 -1.70
CA ALA A 34 7.04 14.61 -0.87
C ALA A 34 5.80 15.44 -0.48
N ASN A 35 5.78 15.94 0.75
CA ASN A 35 4.75 16.85 1.22
C ASN A 35 4.91 18.27 0.64
N ASP A 36 4.03 19.19 1.03
CA ASP A 36 4.04 20.61 0.62
C ASP A 36 5.30 21.40 1.02
N ARG A 37 6.16 20.83 1.87
CA ARG A 37 7.48 21.37 2.24
C ARG A 37 8.64 20.69 1.49
N GLY A 38 8.36 19.71 0.63
CA GLY A 38 9.37 18.91 -0.07
C GLY A 38 9.93 17.75 0.77
N ASN A 39 9.39 17.48 1.96
CA ASN A 39 9.84 16.38 2.81
C ASN A 39 9.15 15.07 2.43
N ARG A 40 9.92 13.98 2.34
CA ARG A 40 9.38 12.62 2.06
C ARG A 40 8.76 11.94 3.27
N THR A 41 8.85 12.55 4.44
CA THR A 41 8.17 12.13 5.66
C THR A 41 7.52 13.34 6.29
N THR A 42 6.37 13.13 6.93
CA THR A 42 5.61 14.19 7.59
C THR A 42 5.49 13.84 9.08
N PRO A 43 5.80 14.75 10.01
CA PRO A 43 5.63 14.49 11.43
C PRO A 43 4.21 14.00 11.79
N SER A 44 4.10 12.98 12.63
CA SER A 44 2.82 12.48 13.18
C SER A 44 2.34 13.38 14.32
N TYR A 45 2.16 14.67 14.02
CA TYR A 45 1.84 15.74 14.97
C TYR A 45 0.51 16.39 14.57
N VAL A 46 -0.33 16.68 15.56
CA VAL A 46 -1.56 17.45 15.42
C VAL A 46 -1.59 18.52 16.50
N ALA A 47 -1.66 19.78 16.11
CA ALA A 47 -1.77 20.89 17.05
C ALA A 47 -3.12 21.59 16.91
N PHE A 48 -3.69 21.97 18.05
CA PHE A 48 -4.94 22.70 18.14
C PHE A 48 -4.65 24.12 18.62
N THR A 49 -5.20 25.11 17.91
CA THR A 49 -5.07 26.54 18.24
C THR A 49 -6.44 27.19 18.36
N ASP A 50 -6.49 28.49 18.67
CA ASP A 50 -7.75 29.22 18.73
C ASP A 50 -8.43 29.40 17.36
N THR A 51 -7.68 29.23 16.27
CA THR A 51 -8.16 29.50 14.92
C THR A 51 -8.31 28.23 14.10
N GLU A 52 -7.34 27.32 14.20
CA GLU A 52 -7.20 26.21 13.27
C GLU A 52 -6.56 24.98 13.89
N ARG A 53 -6.58 23.89 13.12
CA ARG A 53 -5.89 22.66 13.45
C ARG A 53 -4.73 22.51 12.49
N LEU A 54 -3.52 22.43 13.03
CA LEU A 54 -2.29 22.22 12.27
C LEU A 54 -1.92 20.73 12.30
N ILE A 55 -1.36 20.22 11.21
CA ILE A 55 -0.94 18.82 11.08
C ILE A 55 0.44 18.77 10.43
N GLY A 56 1.29 17.83 10.84
CA GLY A 56 2.60 17.64 10.21
C GLY A 56 3.64 18.66 10.66
N ASP A 57 4.42 19.16 9.71
CA ASP A 57 5.51 20.11 9.96
C ASP A 57 5.02 21.38 10.66
N ALA A 58 3.84 21.90 10.27
CA ALA A 58 3.26 23.08 10.90
C ALA A 58 2.97 22.87 12.39
N ALA A 59 2.40 21.71 12.76
CA ALA A 59 2.15 21.35 14.15
C ALA A 59 3.46 21.16 14.94
N LYS A 60 4.44 20.46 14.36
CA LYS A 60 5.72 20.22 15.03
C LYS A 60 6.49 21.52 15.29
N ASN A 61 6.51 22.45 14.33
CA ASN A 61 7.30 23.68 14.44
C ASN A 61 6.85 24.61 15.58
N GLN A 62 5.56 24.58 15.94
CA GLN A 62 5.02 25.39 17.03
C GLN A 62 4.93 24.67 18.39
N ALA A 63 5.39 23.41 18.48
CA ALA A 63 5.24 22.58 19.68
C ALA A 63 5.84 23.21 20.94
N ALA A 64 6.93 23.98 20.81
CA ALA A 64 7.56 24.67 21.94
C ALA A 64 6.72 25.84 22.48
N MET A 65 5.89 26.46 21.64
CA MET A 65 5.04 27.60 22.01
C MET A 65 3.65 27.17 22.50
N ASN A 66 3.19 25.99 22.10
CA ASN A 66 1.87 25.45 22.43
C ASN A 66 1.95 23.97 22.84
N PRO A 67 2.75 23.62 23.87
CA PRO A 67 3.07 22.23 24.16
C PRO A 67 1.86 21.41 24.61
N ASN A 68 0.93 22.02 25.36
CA ASN A 68 -0.21 21.30 25.95
C ASN A 68 -1.29 20.94 24.92
N ASN A 69 -1.34 21.63 23.77
CA ASN A 69 -2.31 21.39 22.71
C ASN A 69 -1.67 20.84 21.43
N THR A 70 -0.42 20.38 21.52
CA THR A 70 0.32 19.74 20.42
C THR A 70 0.50 18.27 20.71
N ILE A 71 -0.30 17.45 20.04
CA ILE A 71 -0.35 16.02 20.25
C ILE A 71 0.62 15.33 19.30
N PHE A 72 1.43 14.43 19.86
CA PHE A 72 2.32 13.52 19.16
C PHE A 72 2.27 12.15 19.85
N ASP A 73 2.89 11.14 19.26
CA ASP A 73 2.95 9.79 19.83
C ASP A 73 1.57 9.13 20.08
N ALA A 74 0.50 9.59 19.42
CA ALA A 74 -0.86 9.03 19.54
C ALA A 74 -0.92 7.52 19.25
N LYS A 75 -0.02 7.01 18.39
CA LYS A 75 0.14 5.57 18.10
C LYS A 75 0.49 4.74 19.34
N ARG A 76 1.11 5.33 20.37
CA ARG A 76 1.40 4.67 21.65
C ARG A 76 0.13 4.40 22.47
N LEU A 77 -0.92 5.21 22.27
CA LEU A 77 -2.21 5.11 22.96
C LEU A 77 -3.24 4.27 22.20
N THR A 78 -3.12 4.21 20.87
CA THR A 78 -4.10 3.55 19.98
C THR A 78 -4.34 2.09 20.37
N GLY A 79 -5.62 1.72 20.54
CA GLY A 79 -6.03 0.37 20.92
C GLY A 79 -5.64 -0.07 22.34
N ARG A 80 -5.18 0.85 23.22
CA ARG A 80 -4.85 0.55 24.63
C ARG A 80 -5.95 1.00 25.58
N LYS A 81 -5.95 0.41 26.78
CA LYS A 81 -6.76 0.88 27.92
C LYS A 81 -6.02 1.97 28.68
N PHE A 82 -6.76 2.89 29.29
CA PHE A 82 -6.17 4.00 30.05
C PHE A 82 -5.24 3.50 31.17
N ASN A 83 -5.65 2.44 31.88
CA ASN A 83 -4.88 1.86 32.99
C ASN A 83 -3.74 0.91 32.56
N ASP A 84 -3.45 0.78 31.25
CA ASP A 84 -2.29 0.01 30.79
C ASP A 84 -1.00 0.61 31.40
N PRO A 85 -0.12 -0.19 32.04
CA PRO A 85 1.12 0.30 32.63
C PRO A 85 1.99 1.11 31.66
N VAL A 86 1.99 0.77 30.37
CA VAL A 86 2.73 1.51 29.34
C VAL A 86 2.12 2.90 29.16
N VAL A 87 0.79 3.00 29.09
CA VAL A 87 0.09 4.30 28.98
C VAL A 87 0.37 5.17 30.22
N GLN A 88 0.28 4.59 31.42
CA GLN A 88 0.54 5.31 32.66
C GLN A 88 2.01 5.80 32.78
N SER A 89 2.95 5.07 32.18
CA SER A 89 4.35 5.48 32.12
C SER A 89 4.55 6.60 31.10
N ASP A 90 4.03 6.43 29.88
CA ASP A 90 4.22 7.39 28.78
C ASP A 90 3.55 8.74 29.08
N MET A 91 2.38 8.75 29.76
CA MET A 91 1.68 9.96 30.18
C MET A 91 2.52 10.91 31.05
N LYS A 92 3.54 10.41 31.75
CA LYS A 92 4.43 11.23 32.59
C LYS A 92 5.42 12.04 31.77
N LEU A 93 5.60 11.69 30.49
CA LEU A 93 6.58 12.28 29.59
C LEU A 93 5.96 13.31 28.65
N TRP A 94 4.64 13.31 28.50
CA TRP A 94 3.94 14.20 27.59
C TRP A 94 3.51 15.51 28.27
N PRO A 95 3.59 16.64 27.56
CA PRO A 95 3.11 17.92 28.07
C PRO A 95 1.58 18.05 28.00
N PHE A 96 0.93 17.30 27.12
CA PHE A 96 -0.52 17.33 26.94
C PHE A 96 -1.23 16.38 27.91
N LYS A 97 -2.49 16.69 28.20
CA LYS A 97 -3.29 15.93 29.16
C LYS A 97 -3.97 14.74 28.50
N VAL A 98 -3.88 13.58 29.14
CA VAL A 98 -4.65 12.38 28.79
C VAL A 98 -5.63 12.07 29.92
N ILE A 99 -6.90 11.88 29.58
CA ILE A 99 -7.98 11.56 30.51
C ILE A 99 -8.53 10.16 30.24
N CYS A 100 -9.24 9.62 31.22
CA CYS A 100 -9.97 8.35 31.10
C CYS A 100 -11.44 8.63 30.78
N GLU A 101 -11.96 8.06 29.71
CA GLU A 101 -13.38 8.00 29.38
C GLU A 101 -13.73 6.54 29.12
N ASP A 102 -14.63 5.96 29.92
CA ASP A 102 -15.04 4.55 29.83
C ASP A 102 -13.87 3.55 29.79
N GLY A 103 -12.81 3.82 30.56
CA GLY A 103 -11.61 2.98 30.63
C GLY A 103 -10.65 3.13 29.44
N LYS A 104 -10.95 4.02 28.48
CA LYS A 104 -10.11 4.33 27.32
C LYS A 104 -9.42 5.69 27.48
N PRO A 105 -8.19 5.84 26.95
CA PRO A 105 -7.51 7.12 26.98
C PRO A 105 -8.10 8.08 25.94
N LYS A 106 -8.27 9.34 26.31
CA LYS A 106 -8.53 10.46 25.38
C LYS A 106 -7.55 11.58 25.66
N VAL A 107 -7.04 12.23 24.62
CA VAL A 107 -6.27 13.47 24.77
C VAL A 107 -7.25 14.62 25.01
N GLN A 108 -6.90 15.53 25.91
CA GLN A 108 -7.66 16.75 26.19
C GLN A 108 -6.84 17.96 25.74
N VAL A 109 -7.46 18.83 24.96
CA VAL A 109 -6.85 20.04 24.38
C VAL A 109 -7.81 21.22 24.47
N GLU A 110 -7.28 22.43 24.43
CA GLU A 110 -8.04 23.65 24.15
C GLU A 110 -8.03 23.89 22.64
N TYR A 111 -9.21 24.06 22.06
CA TYR A 111 -9.39 24.33 20.64
C TYR A 111 -10.51 25.34 20.44
N LYS A 112 -10.20 26.47 19.79
CA LYS A 112 -11.16 27.57 19.58
C LYS A 112 -11.81 28.08 20.88
N GLY A 113 -11.02 28.20 21.94
CA GLY A 113 -11.48 28.64 23.26
C GLY A 113 -12.37 27.63 24.02
N GLU A 114 -12.48 26.39 23.55
CA GLU A 114 -13.22 25.32 24.21
C GLU A 114 -12.34 24.11 24.50
N THR A 115 -12.53 23.50 25.67
CA THR A 115 -11.94 22.20 25.99
C THR A 115 -12.58 21.12 25.11
N LYS A 116 -11.76 20.41 24.33
CA LYS A 116 -12.15 19.27 23.51
C LYS A 116 -11.39 18.02 23.95
N THR A 117 -11.99 16.86 23.69
CA THR A 117 -11.37 15.56 23.94
C THR A 117 -11.43 14.70 22.68
N PHE A 118 -10.36 13.97 22.42
CA PHE A 118 -10.23 13.12 21.24
C PHE A 118 -9.67 11.76 21.62
N TYR A 119 -10.21 10.71 21.02
CA TYR A 119 -9.60 9.40 21.03
C TYR A 119 -8.28 9.40 20.22
N PRO A 120 -7.30 8.55 20.59
CA PRO A 120 -6.05 8.40 19.84
C PRO A 120 -6.26 8.08 18.36
N GLU A 121 -7.33 7.34 18.06
CA GLU A 121 -7.76 6.97 16.72
C GLU A 121 -8.18 8.21 15.91
N GLU A 122 -8.90 9.15 16.52
CA GLU A 122 -9.28 10.41 15.88
C GLU A 122 -8.05 11.27 15.58
N ILE A 123 -7.09 11.37 16.51
CA ILE A 123 -5.83 12.10 16.27
C ILE A 123 -5.04 11.46 15.12
N SER A 124 -4.91 10.14 15.12
CA SER A 124 -4.21 9.40 14.06
C SER A 124 -4.93 9.57 12.71
N SER A 125 -6.26 9.71 12.71
CA SER A 125 -7.05 9.89 11.48
C SER A 125 -6.78 11.24 10.84
N MET A 126 -6.52 12.28 11.65
CA MET A 126 -6.13 13.60 11.14
C MET A 126 -4.78 13.52 10.42
N VAL A 127 -3.83 12.71 10.93
CA VAL A 127 -2.56 12.44 10.24
C VAL A 127 -2.81 11.69 8.92
N LEU A 128 -3.68 10.68 8.91
CA LEU A 128 -4.04 9.96 7.67
C LEU A 128 -4.71 10.86 6.64
N VAL A 129 -5.57 11.80 7.06
CA VAL A 129 -6.17 12.80 6.16
C VAL A 129 -5.07 13.63 5.51
N LYS A 130 -4.05 14.09 6.25
CA LYS A 130 -2.91 14.80 5.66
C LYS A 130 -2.11 13.91 4.70
N MET A 131 -1.96 12.61 4.99
CA MET A 131 -1.28 11.68 4.08
C MET A 131 -2.06 11.50 2.78
N ARG A 132 -3.39 11.39 2.87
CA ARG A 132 -4.28 11.37 1.70
C ARG A 132 -4.15 12.65 0.89
N GLU A 133 -4.24 13.82 1.51
CA GLU A 133 -4.10 15.12 0.83
C GLU A 133 -2.78 15.25 0.06
N ILE A 134 -1.68 14.75 0.64
CA ILE A 134 -0.37 14.71 -0.03
C ILE A 134 -0.42 13.79 -1.27
N ALA A 135 -1.03 12.62 -1.16
CA ALA A 135 -1.20 11.70 -2.29
C ALA A 135 -2.12 12.29 -3.37
N GLU A 136 -3.24 12.92 -2.99
CA GLU A 136 -4.18 13.57 -3.90
C GLU A 136 -3.53 14.72 -4.67
N ALA A 137 -2.74 15.55 -3.98
CA ALA A 137 -2.00 16.64 -4.61
C ALA A 137 -0.98 16.12 -5.63
N TYR A 138 -0.34 14.98 -5.35
CA TYR A 138 0.62 14.36 -6.27
C TYR A 138 -0.05 13.72 -7.49
N LEU A 139 -1.14 12.98 -7.26
CA LEU A 139 -1.84 12.22 -8.30
C LEU A 139 -2.80 13.08 -9.13
N GLY A 140 -3.16 14.27 -8.65
CA GLY A 140 -4.12 15.17 -9.31
C GLY A 140 -5.57 14.66 -9.27
N GLN A 141 -5.87 13.70 -8.40
CA GLN A 141 -7.19 13.08 -8.26
C GLN A 141 -7.45 12.66 -6.83
N ARG A 142 -8.73 12.45 -6.49
CA ARG A 142 -9.14 11.93 -5.18
C ARG A 142 -8.70 10.47 -5.04
N VAL A 143 -8.17 10.09 -3.88
CA VAL A 143 -7.81 8.70 -3.58
C VAL A 143 -8.48 8.23 -2.29
N ASN A 144 -9.09 7.04 -2.35
CA ASN A 144 -9.81 6.49 -1.20
C ASN A 144 -9.26 5.13 -0.77
N ASN A 145 -8.53 4.40 -1.62
CA ASN A 145 -8.05 3.05 -1.31
C ASN A 145 -6.63 3.13 -0.75
N ALA A 146 -6.42 2.64 0.48
CA ALA A 146 -5.13 2.74 1.15
C ALA A 146 -4.73 1.47 1.89
N ILE A 147 -3.45 1.13 1.84
CA ILE A 147 -2.83 0.11 2.70
C ILE A 147 -2.10 0.83 3.83
N ILE A 148 -2.44 0.53 5.08
CA ILE A 148 -1.84 1.17 6.26
C ILE A 148 -0.97 0.16 7.01
N THR A 149 0.30 0.49 7.25
CA THR A 149 1.22 -0.39 7.97
C THR A 149 0.96 -0.39 9.48
N VAL A 150 1.15 -1.54 10.12
CA VAL A 150 1.12 -1.70 11.58
C VAL A 150 2.34 -2.50 12.04
N PRO A 151 2.89 -2.22 13.24
CA PRO A 151 3.99 -3.01 13.78
C PRO A 151 3.62 -4.47 13.97
N VAL A 152 4.58 -5.39 13.79
CA VAL A 152 4.36 -6.84 13.94
C VAL A 152 3.85 -7.20 15.34
N TYR A 153 4.32 -6.49 16.38
CA TYR A 153 3.94 -6.71 17.78
C TYR A 153 2.55 -6.14 18.15
N PHE A 154 1.84 -5.48 17.24
CA PHE A 154 0.46 -5.04 17.52
C PHE A 154 -0.46 -6.25 17.69
N ASN A 155 -1.25 -6.21 18.75
CA ASN A 155 -2.33 -7.18 18.97
C ASN A 155 -3.58 -6.83 18.13
N ASP A 156 -4.58 -7.71 18.13
CA ASP A 156 -5.79 -7.56 17.32
C ASP A 156 -6.55 -6.27 17.63
N SER A 157 -6.61 -5.85 18.89
CA SER A 157 -7.27 -4.58 19.28
C SER A 157 -6.57 -3.37 18.67
N GLN A 158 -5.23 -3.37 18.61
CA GLN A 158 -4.46 -2.26 18.02
C GLN A 158 -4.52 -2.28 16.48
N ARG A 159 -4.58 -3.47 15.88
CA ARG A 159 -4.80 -3.64 14.43
C ARG A 159 -6.17 -3.14 14.03
N GLN A 160 -7.22 -3.54 14.75
CA GLN A 160 -8.59 -3.06 14.53
C GLN A 160 -8.69 -1.55 14.75
N ALA A 161 -8.10 -1.02 15.83
CA ALA A 161 -8.07 0.42 16.05
C ALA A 161 -7.41 1.17 14.88
N THR A 162 -6.29 0.67 14.34
CA THR A 162 -5.62 1.27 13.17
C THR A 162 -6.49 1.21 11.91
N LYS A 163 -7.27 0.13 11.73
CA LYS A 163 -8.27 0.01 10.67
C LYS A 163 -9.39 1.05 10.83
N ASP A 164 -9.89 1.24 12.05
CA ASP A 164 -10.88 2.26 12.38
C ASP A 164 -10.34 3.68 12.10
N VAL A 165 -9.05 3.95 12.36
CA VAL A 165 -8.38 5.20 11.96
C VAL A 165 -8.53 5.46 10.46
N GLY A 166 -8.30 4.42 9.63
CA GLY A 166 -8.48 4.50 8.18
C GLY A 166 -9.92 4.86 7.79
N VAL A 167 -10.90 4.20 8.42
CA VAL A 167 -12.33 4.47 8.18
C VAL A 167 -12.73 5.89 8.58
N ILE A 168 -12.28 6.38 9.74
CA ILE A 168 -12.53 7.76 10.20
C ILE A 168 -11.91 8.79 9.24
N ALA A 169 -10.75 8.47 8.67
CA ALA A 169 -10.11 9.31 7.64
C ALA A 169 -10.83 9.27 6.28
N GLY A 170 -11.86 8.43 6.11
CA GLY A 170 -12.59 8.24 4.86
C GLY A 170 -11.82 7.39 3.85
N LEU A 171 -10.95 6.50 4.32
CA LEU A 171 -10.23 5.53 3.49
C LEU A 171 -10.97 4.20 3.48
N ASN A 172 -11.04 3.59 2.30
CA ASN A 172 -11.52 2.25 2.10
C ASN A 172 -10.47 1.25 2.56
N ASP A 173 -10.94 0.22 3.24
CA ASP A 173 -10.14 -0.90 3.69
C ASP A 173 -9.64 -1.75 2.51
N ALA A 174 -8.31 -1.89 2.42
CA ALA A 174 -7.65 -2.68 1.39
C ALA A 174 -7.95 -4.18 1.47
N GLU A 175 -8.42 -4.71 2.63
CA GLU A 175 -8.81 -6.13 2.72
C GLU A 175 -9.91 -6.50 1.71
N LYS A 176 -10.75 -5.53 1.30
CA LYS A 176 -11.78 -5.74 0.28
C LYS A 176 -11.21 -6.13 -1.08
N TYR A 177 -9.99 -5.70 -1.37
CA TYR A 177 -9.32 -5.94 -2.65
C TYR A 177 -8.39 -7.15 -2.59
N LYS A 178 -8.20 -7.77 -1.42
CA LYS A 178 -7.26 -8.90 -1.25
C LYS A 178 -7.53 -10.04 -2.23
N ALA A 179 -8.79 -10.41 -2.44
CA ALA A 179 -9.15 -11.48 -3.36
C ALA A 179 -8.88 -11.10 -4.83
N GLU A 180 -9.10 -9.84 -5.20
CA GLU A 180 -8.80 -9.31 -6.54
C GLU A 180 -7.29 -9.18 -6.77
N ASP A 181 -6.55 -8.69 -5.78
CA ASP A 181 -5.09 -8.60 -5.79
C ASP A 181 -4.42 -9.99 -5.88
N GLU A 182 -4.93 -10.97 -5.13
CA GLU A 182 -4.49 -12.37 -5.21
C GLU A 182 -4.77 -12.94 -6.62
N ALA A 183 -5.97 -12.74 -7.17
CA ALA A 183 -6.33 -13.18 -8.52
C ALA A 183 -5.46 -12.51 -9.60
N GLN A 184 -5.20 -11.20 -9.49
CA GLN A 184 -4.29 -10.50 -10.41
C GLN A 184 -2.85 -10.99 -10.27
N THR A 185 -2.38 -11.24 -9.05
CA THR A 185 -1.03 -11.78 -8.79
C THR A 185 -0.86 -13.15 -9.47
N GLU A 186 -1.86 -14.03 -9.34
CA GLU A 186 -1.87 -15.33 -10.00
C GLU A 186 -1.90 -15.21 -11.53
N LYS A 187 -2.70 -14.27 -12.05
CA LYS A 187 -2.77 -13.97 -13.50
C LYS A 187 -1.42 -13.50 -14.05
N ILE A 188 -0.74 -12.59 -13.34
CA ILE A 188 0.61 -12.11 -13.71
C ILE A 188 1.61 -13.26 -13.64
N ALA A 189 1.54 -14.12 -12.62
CA ALA A 189 2.40 -15.29 -12.52
C ALA A 189 2.21 -16.27 -13.68
N ALA A 190 0.95 -16.53 -14.11
CA ALA A 190 0.64 -17.37 -15.26
C ALA A 190 1.20 -16.79 -16.57
N LYS A 191 1.04 -15.48 -16.78
CA LYS A 191 1.61 -14.77 -17.93
C LYS A 191 3.14 -14.90 -17.97
N ASN A 192 3.81 -14.60 -16.85
CA ASN A 192 5.27 -14.66 -16.74
C ASN A 192 5.79 -16.10 -16.93
N ALA A 193 5.04 -17.10 -16.47
CA ALA A 193 5.39 -18.51 -16.68
C ALA A 193 5.34 -18.90 -18.17
N LEU A 194 4.29 -18.47 -18.89
CA LEU A 194 4.19 -18.69 -20.34
C LEU A 194 5.29 -17.96 -21.12
N GLU A 195 5.52 -16.69 -20.79
CA GLU A 195 6.56 -15.89 -21.41
C GLU A 195 7.95 -16.52 -21.21
N SER A 196 8.28 -16.85 -19.95
CA SER A 196 9.55 -17.50 -19.61
C SER A 196 9.72 -18.84 -20.33
N TYR A 197 8.65 -19.62 -20.47
CA TYR A 197 8.68 -20.88 -21.20
C TYR A 197 8.99 -20.67 -22.69
N ALA A 198 8.29 -19.75 -23.35
CA ALA A 198 8.51 -19.47 -24.76
C ALA A 198 9.94 -18.99 -25.03
N PHE A 199 10.48 -18.10 -24.19
CA PHE A 199 11.87 -17.63 -24.30
C PHE A 199 12.89 -18.75 -24.04
N ASN A 200 12.71 -19.53 -22.97
CA ASN A 200 13.64 -20.62 -22.63
C ASN A 200 13.64 -21.72 -23.68
N MET A 201 12.47 -22.05 -24.23
CA MET A 201 12.35 -23.07 -25.28
C MET A 201 13.06 -22.61 -26.55
N LYS A 202 12.80 -21.37 -26.98
CA LYS A 202 13.47 -20.76 -28.13
C LYS A 202 15.00 -20.77 -27.96
N ASN A 203 15.49 -20.32 -26.80
CA ASN A 203 16.93 -20.31 -26.51
C ASN A 203 17.52 -21.72 -26.48
N SER A 204 16.79 -22.70 -25.95
CA SER A 204 17.25 -24.09 -25.89
C SER A 204 17.44 -24.67 -27.28
N VAL A 205 16.45 -24.51 -28.19
CA VAL A 205 16.58 -25.03 -29.56
C VAL A 205 17.60 -24.27 -30.40
N GLU A 206 17.88 -23.01 -30.04
CA GLU A 206 18.94 -22.20 -30.64
C GLU A 206 20.35 -22.54 -30.11
N ASP A 207 20.48 -23.25 -28.97
CA ASP A 207 21.76 -23.64 -28.37
C ASP A 207 22.58 -24.52 -29.33
N GLU A 208 23.84 -24.15 -29.53
CA GLU A 208 24.78 -24.89 -30.37
C GLU A 208 25.03 -26.32 -29.90
N LYS A 209 24.83 -26.62 -28.61
CA LYS A 209 24.98 -27.98 -28.05
C LYS A 209 23.90 -28.95 -28.53
N LEU A 210 22.79 -28.45 -29.08
CA LEU A 210 21.73 -29.25 -29.68
C LEU A 210 21.84 -29.34 -31.21
N LYS A 211 22.85 -28.71 -31.83
CA LYS A 211 23.12 -28.85 -33.28
C LYS A 211 23.27 -30.34 -33.64
N GLY A 212 22.45 -30.80 -34.58
CA GLY A 212 22.46 -32.17 -35.10
C GLY A 212 21.65 -33.20 -34.30
N LYS A 213 21.01 -32.82 -33.17
CA LYS A 213 20.12 -33.71 -32.40
C LYS A 213 18.64 -33.60 -32.78
N ILE A 214 18.29 -32.55 -33.49
CA ILE A 214 16.94 -32.23 -33.97
C ILE A 214 17.07 -31.72 -35.40
N SER A 215 16.09 -32.02 -36.25
CA SER A 215 16.13 -31.56 -37.64
C SER A 215 15.98 -30.04 -37.71
N GLU A 216 16.58 -29.41 -38.72
CA GLU A 216 16.43 -27.97 -38.95
C GLU A 216 14.95 -27.58 -39.18
N GLU A 217 14.16 -28.51 -39.71
CA GLU A 217 12.74 -28.32 -39.97
C GLU A 217 11.90 -28.32 -38.67
N GLU A 218 12.22 -29.20 -37.72
CA GLU A 218 11.61 -29.21 -36.38
C GLU A 218 12.05 -28.00 -35.56
N LYS A 219 13.34 -27.67 -35.59
CA LYS A 219 13.88 -26.47 -34.94
C LYS A 219 13.17 -25.21 -35.40
N LYS A 220 12.95 -25.06 -36.72
CA LYS A 220 12.22 -23.93 -37.28
C LYS A 220 10.77 -23.88 -36.77
N LYS A 221 10.06 -25.03 -36.75
CA LYS A 221 8.68 -25.11 -36.24
C LYS A 221 8.58 -24.66 -34.79
N VAL A 222 9.49 -25.11 -33.93
CA VAL A 222 9.50 -24.71 -32.51
C VAL A 222 9.74 -23.21 -32.36
N ILE A 223 10.74 -22.66 -33.06
CA ILE A 223 11.06 -21.22 -33.02
C ILE A 223 9.86 -20.38 -33.50
N ASP A 224 9.22 -20.76 -34.60
CA ASP A 224 8.07 -20.04 -35.15
C ASP A 224 6.89 -20.08 -34.18
N LYS A 225 6.66 -21.22 -33.50
CA LYS A 225 5.62 -21.32 -32.46
C LYS A 225 5.92 -20.47 -31.24
N CYS A 226 7.17 -20.44 -30.76
CA CYS A 226 7.57 -19.56 -29.66
C CYS A 226 7.36 -18.08 -30.02
N LYS A 227 7.67 -17.67 -31.26
CA LYS A 227 7.42 -16.30 -31.73
C LYS A 227 5.93 -15.97 -31.76
N GLU A 228 5.10 -16.88 -32.27
CA GLU A 228 3.64 -16.71 -32.28
C GLU A 228 3.09 -16.49 -30.86
N VAL A 229 3.57 -17.26 -29.88
CA VAL A 229 3.18 -17.12 -28.47
C VAL A 229 3.64 -15.78 -27.89
N ILE A 230 4.88 -15.35 -28.16
CA ILE A 230 5.40 -14.05 -27.70
C ILE A 230 4.57 -12.90 -28.30
N THR A 231 4.30 -12.93 -29.61
CA THR A 231 3.45 -11.93 -30.26
C THR A 231 2.01 -11.97 -29.72
N TRP A 232 1.50 -13.15 -29.38
CA TRP A 232 0.19 -13.25 -28.73
C TRP A 232 0.21 -12.60 -27.35
N LEU A 233 1.23 -12.86 -26.52
CA LEU A 233 1.39 -12.24 -25.20
C LEU A 233 1.47 -10.70 -25.26
N GLU A 234 2.16 -10.16 -26.26
CA GLU A 234 2.28 -8.71 -26.50
C GLU A 234 0.93 -8.08 -26.83
N ASN A 235 0.11 -8.76 -27.65
CA ASN A 235 -1.19 -8.26 -28.10
C ASN A 235 -2.33 -8.54 -27.12
N ASN A 236 -2.16 -9.46 -26.17
CA ASN A 236 -3.21 -9.94 -25.28
C ASN A 236 -2.86 -9.70 -23.81
N GLN A 237 -2.33 -8.51 -23.48
CA GLN A 237 -1.91 -8.20 -22.10
C GLN A 237 -3.03 -8.28 -21.05
N LEU A 238 -4.30 -8.21 -21.49
CA LEU A 238 -5.49 -8.26 -20.64
C LEU A 238 -6.16 -9.64 -20.59
N ALA A 239 -5.66 -10.63 -21.35
CA ALA A 239 -6.22 -12.00 -21.38
C ALA A 239 -6.29 -12.61 -19.98
N GLU A 240 -7.27 -13.47 -19.73
CA GLU A 240 -7.48 -14.09 -18.42
C GLU A 240 -6.45 -15.16 -18.06
N LYS A 241 -6.33 -15.46 -16.76
CA LYS A 241 -5.36 -16.44 -16.23
C LYS A 241 -5.48 -17.77 -16.97
N GLU A 242 -6.70 -18.25 -17.16
CA GLU A 242 -6.99 -19.53 -17.81
C GLU A 242 -6.53 -19.55 -19.27
N GLU A 243 -6.54 -18.41 -19.97
CA GLU A 243 -6.06 -18.32 -21.34
C GLU A 243 -4.54 -18.50 -21.42
N TYR A 244 -3.79 -17.85 -20.51
CA TYR A 244 -2.34 -18.05 -20.40
C TYR A 244 -2.00 -19.50 -20.07
N GLU A 245 -2.71 -20.11 -19.11
CA GLU A 245 -2.50 -21.50 -18.71
C GLU A 245 -2.84 -22.50 -19.84
N GLN A 246 -3.91 -22.26 -20.58
CA GLN A 246 -4.28 -23.11 -21.71
C GLN A 246 -3.23 -23.06 -22.83
N ILE A 247 -2.70 -21.88 -23.15
CA ILE A 247 -1.64 -21.76 -24.16
C ILE A 247 -0.37 -22.43 -23.66
N TYR A 248 -0.02 -22.24 -22.40
CA TYR A 248 1.13 -22.90 -21.76
C TYR A 248 1.03 -24.43 -21.84
N LEU A 249 -0.13 -24.99 -21.51
CA LEU A 249 -0.38 -26.44 -21.61
C LEU A 249 -0.28 -26.93 -23.06
N LYS A 250 -0.86 -26.19 -24.02
CA LYS A 250 -0.75 -26.52 -25.45
C LYS A 250 0.72 -26.57 -25.87
N CYS A 251 1.51 -25.56 -25.53
CA CYS A 251 2.95 -25.53 -25.82
C CYS A 251 3.66 -26.75 -25.22
N LYS A 252 3.45 -27.05 -23.93
CA LYS A 252 4.03 -28.25 -23.28
C LYS A 252 3.65 -29.56 -23.95
N THR A 253 2.38 -29.73 -24.31
CA THR A 253 1.90 -30.97 -24.96
C THR A 253 2.43 -31.12 -26.38
N SER A 254 2.51 -30.04 -27.15
CA SER A 254 3.11 -30.04 -28.47
C SER A 254 4.60 -30.36 -28.39
N ASP A 255 5.33 -29.82 -27.40
CA ASP A 255 6.76 -30.09 -27.23
C ASP A 255 7.04 -31.54 -26.78
N SER A 256 6.16 -32.13 -25.95
CA SER A 256 6.26 -33.56 -25.59
C SER A 256 6.11 -34.49 -26.79
N LEU A 257 5.45 -34.05 -27.87
CA LEU A 257 5.35 -34.78 -29.14
C LEU A 257 6.62 -34.64 -30.00
N TYR A 258 7.36 -33.53 -29.87
CA TYR A 258 8.60 -33.26 -30.62
C TYR A 258 9.86 -33.82 -29.93
N LEU A 259 9.86 -33.97 -28.60
CA LEU A 259 11.00 -34.50 -27.83
C LEU A 259 10.95 -36.02 -27.58
N SER A 260 9.88 -36.70 -27.99
CA SER A 260 9.71 -38.17 -27.87
C SER A 260 10.06 -38.95 -29.13
N LEU A 261 10.60 -38.29 -30.16
CA LEU A 261 11.18 -38.88 -31.38
C LEU A 261 12.71 -38.84 -31.30
#